data_AF-A0A915EVA5-F1
#
_entry.id   AF-A0A915EVA5-F1
#
_cell.length_a   1.000
_cell.length_b   1.000
_cell.length_c   1.000
_cell.angle_alpha   90.00
_cell.angle_beta   90.00
_cell.angle_gamma   90.00
#
_symmetry.space_group_name_H-M   'P 1'
#
loop_
_entity.id
_entity.type
_entity.pdbx_description
1 polymer ?
#
loop_
_entity_poly.entity_id
_entity_poly.type
_entity_poly.pdbx_seq_one_letter_code
_entity_poly.pdbx_strand_id
1 'polypeptide(L)' 'MYKGGSKLGCFPLVVNYDMPSNKQKYYKRVCCSSGQTGVAITFLEEHEMKKLKEVEETYGIKIEKMPVHSQK' A
#
# COMPACT_ATOMS: atom_id res chain seq x y z
N MET A 1 -4.35 8.68 4.20
CA MET A 1 -3.15 7.83 4.42
C MET A 1 -3.62 6.39 4.58
N TYR A 2 -3.09 5.45 3.80
CA TYR A 2 -3.50 4.03 3.80
C TYR A 2 -2.32 3.14 4.16
N LYS A 3 -2.53 2.10 4.98
CA LYS A 3 -1.55 1.08 5.40
C LYS A 3 -1.87 -0.25 4.72
N GLY A 4 -0.98 -0.72 3.86
CA GLY A 4 -1.03 -2.10 3.36
C GLY A 4 -0.59 -3.06 4.45
N GLY A 5 -1.48 -3.99 4.83
CA GLY A 5 -1.18 -5.05 5.79
C GLY A 5 -0.69 -6.30 5.06
N SER A 6 0.62 -6.42 4.88
CA SER A 6 1.22 -7.66 4.36
C SER A 6 2.54 -7.89 5.05
N LYS A 7 2.77 -9.11 5.52
CA LYS A 7 4.07 -9.58 5.99
C LYS A 7 5.06 -9.54 4.78
N LEU A 8 5.66 -8.36 4.46
CA LEU A 8 6.74 -7.98 3.49
C LEU A 8 8.11 -7.38 3.97
N GLY A 9 9.30 -7.97 3.79
CA GLY A 9 10.63 -7.40 4.18
C GLY A 9 11.71 -7.63 3.10
N CYS A 10 12.36 -6.57 2.60
CA CYS A 10 13.71 -6.12 2.99
C CYS A 10 13.79 -4.59 3.26
N PHE A 11 12.70 -3.85 3.03
CA PHE A 11 12.52 -2.49 3.54
C PHE A 11 11.43 -2.52 4.61
N PRO A 12 11.71 -2.15 5.87
CA PRO A 12 10.71 -2.20 6.94
C PRO A 12 9.54 -1.25 6.67
N LEU A 13 9.76 -0.24 5.82
CA LEU A 13 8.79 0.80 5.48
C LEU A 13 9.00 1.27 4.04
N VAL A 14 7.94 1.22 3.22
CA VAL A 14 7.85 1.86 1.91
C VAL A 14 6.85 3.00 2.00
N VAL A 15 7.24 4.21 1.61
CA VAL A 15 6.35 5.39 1.59
C VAL A 15 6.21 5.88 0.16
N ASN A 16 4.97 5.86 -0.37
CA ASN A 16 4.63 6.49 -1.63
C ASN A 16 3.91 7.81 -1.36
N TYR A 17 4.44 8.92 -1.84
CA TYR A 17 3.83 10.25 -1.72
C TYR A 17 2.70 10.47 -2.71
N ASP A 18 2.76 9.77 -3.84
CA ASP A 18 1.84 9.85 -4.96
C ASP A 18 1.50 8.45 -5.47
N MET A 19 0.29 8.26 -5.99
CA MET A 19 -0.09 6.99 -6.60
C MET A 19 0.59 6.88 -7.97
N PRO A 20 1.42 5.85 -8.22
CA PRO A 20 2.08 5.71 -9.51
C PRO A 20 1.04 5.48 -10.62
N SER A 21 1.32 5.98 -11.82
CA SER A 21 0.38 5.97 -12.96
C SER A 21 -0.03 4.56 -13.42
N ASN A 22 0.68 3.51 -12.99
CA ASN A 22 0.41 2.14 -13.39
C ASN A 22 0.42 1.19 -12.17
N LYS A 23 -0.58 0.33 -12.12
CA LYS A 23 -0.78 -0.71 -11.09
C LYS A 23 0.43 -1.62 -10.95
N GLN A 24 1.06 -1.99 -12.06
CA GLN A 24 2.24 -2.86 -12.04
C GLN A 24 3.45 -2.18 -11.38
N LYS A 25 3.59 -0.85 -11.54
CA LYS A 25 4.64 -0.09 -10.86
C LYS A 25 4.37 -0.01 -9.36
N TYR A 26 3.11 0.16 -8.96
CA TYR A 26 2.72 0.08 -7.55
C TYR A 26 3.08 -1.28 -6.93
N TYR A 27 2.66 -2.37 -7.59
CA TYR A 27 2.94 -3.73 -7.13
C TYR A 27 4.44 -3.98 -6.98
N LYS A 28 5.26 -3.61 -7.98
CA LYS A 28 6.72 -3.80 -7.90
C LYS A 28 7.41 -2.99 -6.79
N ARG A 29 6.81 -1.88 -6.34
CA ARG A 29 7.31 -1.08 -5.20
C ARG A 29 6.94 -1.69 -3.86
N VAL A 30 5.72 -2.23 -3.75
CA VAL A 30 5.15 -2.70 -2.48
C VAL A 30 5.38 -4.19 -2.25
N CYS A 31 5.32 -5.01 -3.31
CA CYS A 31 5.51 -6.44 -3.23
C CYS A 31 6.98 -6.81 -3.32
N CYS A 32 7.38 -7.73 -2.46
CA CYS A 32 8.74 -8.29 -2.40
C CYS A 32 8.74 -9.74 -2.87
N SER A 33 9.89 -10.18 -3.38
CA SER A 33 10.09 -11.56 -3.83
C SER A 33 10.47 -12.54 -2.70
N SER A 34 10.76 -12.06 -1.48
CA SER A 34 11.49 -12.80 -0.44
C SER A 34 10.72 -13.11 0.87
N GLY A 35 9.43 -12.77 0.98
CA GLY A 35 8.58 -13.20 2.12
C GLY A 35 8.91 -12.63 3.53
N GLN A 36 9.76 -11.58 3.63
CA GLN A 36 10.03 -10.76 4.85
C GLN A 36 8.75 -10.19 5.50
N THR A 37 8.76 -9.44 6.62
CA THR A 37 7.57 -8.68 7.12
C THR A 37 7.80 -7.16 7.20
N GLY A 38 6.83 -6.31 6.83
CA GLY A 38 7.04 -4.84 6.73
C GLY A 38 5.80 -4.07 6.26
N VAL A 39 5.92 -2.75 6.13
CA VAL A 39 4.77 -1.85 5.99
C VAL A 39 4.88 -0.97 4.75
N ALA A 40 3.80 -0.83 3.99
CA ALA A 40 3.68 0.16 2.93
C ALA A 40 2.64 1.22 3.29
N ILE A 41 3.04 2.49 3.26
CA ILE A 41 2.19 3.66 3.45
C ILE A 41 2.07 4.39 2.13
N THR A 42 0.83 4.60 1.67
CA THR A 42 0.57 5.34 0.44
C THR A 42 -0.29 6.56 0.79
N PHE A 43 0.20 7.73 0.40
CA PHE A 43 -0.57 8.97 0.33
C PHE A 43 -1.27 9.01 -1.03
N LEU A 44 -2.54 9.39 -1.00
CA LEU A 44 -3.38 9.47 -2.18
C LEU A 44 -4.44 10.54 -1.98
N GLU A 45 -4.83 11.14 -3.10
CA GLU A 45 -5.96 12.05 -3.18
C GLU A 45 -7.29 11.29 -3.37
N GLU A 46 -8.43 11.98 -3.18
CA GLU A 46 -9.75 11.37 -3.28
C GLU A 46 -10.02 10.74 -4.65
N HIS A 47 -9.54 11.39 -5.71
CA HIS A 47 -9.70 10.92 -7.08
C HIS A 47 -8.91 9.62 -7.36
N GLU A 48 -7.90 9.31 -6.55
CA GLU A 48 -7.03 8.13 -6.70
C GLU A 48 -7.54 6.92 -5.92
N MET A 49 -8.56 7.08 -5.05
CA MET A 49 -9.17 5.96 -4.32
C MET A 49 -9.69 4.86 -5.25
N LYS A 50 -10.21 5.24 -6.43
CA LYS A 50 -10.68 4.28 -7.42
C LYS A 50 -9.53 3.40 -7.93
N LYS A 51 -8.39 4.01 -8.26
CA LYS A 51 -7.19 3.29 -8.71
C LYS A 51 -6.66 2.34 -7.63
N LEU A 52 -6.71 2.76 -6.36
CA LEU A 52 -6.29 1.92 -5.23
C LEU A 52 -7.16 0.66 -5.12
N LYS A 53 -8.49 0.80 -5.19
CA LYS A 53 -9.42 -0.34 -5.17
C LYS A 53 -9.16 -1.30 -6.31
N GLU A 54 -8.95 -0.76 -7.51
CA GLU A 54 -8.65 -1.61 -8.65
C GLU A 54 -7.33 -2.39 -8.48
N VAL A 55 -6.31 -1.81 -7.84
CA VAL A 55 -5.06 -2.51 -7.50
C VAL A 55 -5.32 -3.62 -6.49
N GLU A 56 -6.14 -3.36 -5.48
CA GLU A 56 -6.57 -4.31 -4.46
C GLU A 56 -7.23 -5.54 -5.10
N GLU A 57 -8.19 -5.31 -6.00
CA GLU A 57 -8.88 -6.36 -6.75
C GLU A 57 -7.95 -7.10 -7.73
N THR A 58 -7.05 -6.38 -8.42
CA THR A 58 -6.15 -6.96 -9.43
C THR A 58 -5.14 -7.93 -8.83
N TYR A 59 -4.58 -7.60 -7.66
CA TYR A 59 -3.50 -8.37 -7.04
C TYR A 59 -3.93 -9.16 -5.80
N GLY A 60 -5.21 -9.09 -5.41
CA GLY A 60 -5.74 -9.81 -4.25
C GLY A 60 -5.07 -9.46 -2.93
N ILE A 61 -4.49 -8.25 -2.83
CA ILE A 61 -3.86 -7.75 -1.60
C ILE A 61 -4.89 -6.98 -0.78
N LYS A 62 -4.68 -6.81 0.52
CA LYS A 62 -5.56 -6.00 1.39
C LYS A 62 -4.90 -4.66 1.71
N ILE A 63 -5.55 -3.56 1.38
CA ILE A 63 -5.05 -2.19 1.66
C ILE A 63 -5.98 -1.51 2.65
N GLU A 64 -5.57 -1.41 3.90
CA GLU A 64 -6.39 -0.83 4.95
C GLU A 64 -6.15 0.68 5.09
N LYS A 65 -7.15 1.42 5.55
CA LYS A 65 -6.93 2.82 5.93
C LYS A 65 -6.00 2.88 7.14
N MET A 66 -5.12 3.88 7.21
CA MET A 66 -4.30 4.03 8.41
C MET A 66 -5.20 4.28 9.61
N PRO A 67 -4.96 3.60 10.74
CA PRO A 67 -5.69 3.89 11.96
C PRO A 67 -5.34 5.32 12.39
N VAL A 68 -6.37 6.16 12.49
CA VAL A 68 -6.27 7.39 13.28
C VAL A 68 -6.26 6.95 14.74
N HIS A 69 -5.25 7.34 15.51
CA HIS A 69 -5.23 7.06 16.94
C HIS A 69 -6.49 7.68 17.58
N SER A 70 -7.45 6.84 17.94
CA SER A 70 -8.42 7.18 18.98
C SER A 70 -7.70 7.00 20.30
N GLN A 71 -7.05 8.07 20.78
CA GLN A 71 -6.55 8.12 22.16
C GLN A 71 -7.75 7.85 23.08
N LYS A 72 -7.70 6.76 23.84
CA LYS A 72 -8.50 6.54 25.04
C LYS A 72 -7.53 6.47 26.20
#